data_AF-A0A1I8CRG2-F1
#
_entry.id   AF-A0A1I8CRG2-F1
#
_cell.length_a   1.000
_cell.length_b   1.000
_cell.length_c   1.000
_cell.angle_alpha   90.00
_cell.angle_beta   90.00
_cell.angle_gamma   90.00
#
_symmetry.space_group_name_H-M   'P 1'
#
loop_
_entity.id
_entity.type
_entity.pdbx_description
1 polymer ?
#
loop_
_entity_poly.entity_id
_entity_poly.type
_entity_poly.pdbx_seq_one_letter_code
_entity_poly.pdbx_strand_id
1 'polypeptide(L)'
;MTYERYKDLKVILKDGSVMVSRVIMHAHNNFFSQILEATPEITEVECRELTVREMKMYLQYVYKVREFVFDEENIFDMINVDQAIQSDDLTVS
;
A
#
# COMPACT_ATOMS: atom_id res chain seq x y z
N MET A 1 -8.02 9.10 -16.60
CA MET A 1 -7.99 9.98 -15.41
C MET A 1 -6.60 9.84 -14.79
N THR A 2 -5.79 10.88 -14.78
CA THR A 2 -4.37 10.82 -14.39
C THR A 2 -4.27 10.72 -12.86
N TYR A 3 -3.92 9.52 -12.36
CA TYR A 3 -3.80 9.16 -10.93
C TYR A 3 -2.81 10.01 -10.12
N GLU A 4 -2.02 10.86 -10.77
CA GLU A 4 -1.01 11.74 -10.15
C GLU A 4 -1.61 12.83 -9.25
N ARG A 5 -2.86 13.26 -9.47
CA ARG A 5 -3.44 14.43 -8.78
C ARG A 5 -3.85 14.21 -7.32
N TYR A 6 -3.82 12.99 -6.82
CA TYR A 6 -4.32 12.65 -5.49
C TYR A 6 -3.29 11.87 -4.66
N LYS A 7 -2.00 12.03 -4.96
CA LYS A 7 -0.90 11.42 -4.19
C LYS A 7 -0.52 12.30 -3.01
N ASP A 8 -1.15 12.05 -1.86
CA ASP A 8 -1.12 12.88 -0.65
C ASP A 8 -0.61 12.15 0.60
N LEU A 9 -0.18 10.89 0.45
CA LEU A 9 0.49 10.11 1.51
C LEU A 9 1.79 9.53 1.01
N LYS A 10 2.86 9.68 1.79
CA LYS A 10 4.13 9.01 1.55
C LYS A 10 4.21 7.72 2.35
N VAL A 11 4.42 6.59 1.69
CA VAL A 11 4.68 5.32 2.35
C VAL A 11 6.17 5.04 2.31
N ILE A 12 6.79 4.92 3.47
CA ILE A 12 8.20 4.55 3.64
C ILE A 12 8.30 3.03 3.67
N LEU A 13 9.12 2.48 2.79
CA LEU A 13 9.24 1.06 2.52
C LEU A 13 10.65 0.57 2.88
N LYS A 14 10.88 -0.74 2.76
CA LYS A 14 12.15 -1.39 3.06
C LYS A 14 13.33 -0.81 2.26
N ASP A 15 13.10 -0.54 0.97
CA ASP A 15 14.11 -0.15 -0.02
C ASP A 15 13.81 1.21 -0.69
N GLY A 16 12.89 2.01 -0.13
CA GLY A 16 12.57 3.33 -0.67
C GLY A 16 11.28 3.92 -0.13
N SER A 17 10.58 4.69 -0.96
CA SER A 17 9.24 5.21 -0.63
C SER A 17 8.40 5.39 -1.88
N VAL A 18 7.07 5.44 -1.70
CA VAL A 18 6.11 5.73 -2.76
C VAL A 18 5.08 6.75 -2.30
N MET A 19 4.66 7.61 -3.22
CA MET A 19 3.53 8.52 -2.99
C MET A 19 2.23 7.86 -3.48
N VAL A 20 1.23 7.80 -2.59
CA VAL A 20 -0.05 7.10 -2.79
C VAL A 20 -1.23 8.01 -2.42
N SER A 21 -2.44 7.60 -2.79
CA SER A 21 -3.66 8.30 -2.44
C SER A 21 -4.23 7.83 -1.11
N ARG A 22 -4.36 8.73 -0.13
CA ARG A 22 -4.93 8.45 1.20
C ARG A 22 -6.28 7.78 1.11
N VAL A 23 -7.17 8.33 0.29
CA VAL A 23 -8.54 7.83 0.11
C VAL A 23 -8.54 6.38 -0.39
N ILE A 24 -7.65 6.07 -1.34
CA ILE A 24 -7.57 4.73 -1.91
C ILE A 24 -6.99 3.74 -0.91
N MET A 25 -5.95 4.15 -0.18
CA MET A 25 -5.36 3.29 0.85
C MET A 25 -6.36 3.03 1.98
N HIS A 26 -7.07 4.05 2.45
CA HIS A 26 -8.13 3.93 3.45
C HIS A 26 -9.22 2.94 3.01
N ALA A 27 -9.72 3.07 1.78
CA ALA A 27 -10.85 2.27 1.30
C ALA A 27 -10.51 0.79 1.04
N HIS A 28 -9.25 0.46 0.74
CA HIS A 28 -8.86 -0.87 0.28
C HIS A 28 -7.96 -1.65 1.24
N ASN A 29 -7.52 -1.02 2.33
CA ASN A 29 -6.54 -1.63 3.23
C ASN A 29 -6.85 -1.32 4.69
N ASN A 30 -7.12 -2.36 5.48
CA ASN A 30 -7.48 -2.21 6.89
C ASN A 30 -6.37 -1.55 7.71
N PHE A 31 -5.10 -1.86 7.45
CA PHE A 31 -3.96 -1.24 8.13
C PHE A 31 -3.94 0.28 7.87
N PHE A 32 -4.01 0.70 6.61
CA PHE A 32 -4.06 2.13 6.30
C PHE A 32 -5.36 2.77 6.81
N SER A 33 -6.50 2.07 6.79
CA SER A 33 -7.76 2.57 7.35
C SER A 33 -7.61 2.90 8.83
N GLN A 34 -7.10 1.95 9.63
CA GLN A 34 -6.90 2.11 11.07
C GLN A 34 -5.93 3.25 11.39
N ILE A 35 -4.80 3.34 10.69
CA ILE A 35 -3.82 4.42 10.90
C ILE A 35 -4.41 5.78 10.55
N LEU A 36 -5.07 5.89 9.40
CA LEU A 36 -5.63 7.16 8.93
C LEU A 36 -6.83 7.62 9.78
N GLU A 37 -7.58 6.70 10.35
CA GLU A 37 -8.66 7.01 11.31
C GLU A 37 -8.11 7.44 12.68
N ALA A 38 -7.07 6.76 13.16
CA ALA A 38 -6.41 7.12 14.41
C ALA A 38 -5.68 8.46 14.31
N THR A 39 -5.06 8.76 13.16
CA THR A 39 -4.31 9.99 12.92
C THR A 39 -4.70 10.64 11.56
N PRO A 40 -5.80 11.41 11.50
CA PRO A 40 -6.31 11.98 10.25
C PRO A 40 -5.43 13.01 9.55
N GLU A 41 -4.37 13.51 10.19
CA GLU A 41 -3.43 14.49 9.61
C GLU A 41 -2.10 13.86 9.19
N ILE A 42 -1.96 12.53 9.29
CA ILE A 42 -0.71 11.84 8.96
C ILE A 42 -0.37 11.97 7.46
N THR A 43 0.88 12.34 7.19
CA THR A 43 1.41 12.56 5.83
C THR A 43 2.47 11.53 5.43
N GLU A 44 3.03 10.79 6.39
CA GLU A 44 3.98 9.71 6.16
C GLU A 44 3.61 8.47 7.00
N VAL A 45 3.68 7.27 6.40
CA VAL A 45 3.45 5.99 7.09
C VAL A 45 4.61 5.05 6.80
N GLU A 46 5.13 4.38 7.83
CA GLU A 46 6.14 3.35 7.66
C GLU A 46 5.50 1.97 7.43
N CYS A 47 6.00 1.25 6.43
CA CYS A 47 5.63 -0.12 6.09
C CYS A 47 6.90 -0.86 5.63
N ARG A 48 7.80 -1.12 6.58
CA ARG A 48 9.15 -1.67 6.31
C ARG A 48 9.15 -3.14 5.91
N GLU A 49 8.02 -3.82 6.03
CA GLU A 49 7.83 -5.19 5.58
C GLU A 49 7.78 -5.30 4.05
N LEU A 50 7.40 -4.21 3.36
CA LEU A 50 7.24 -4.20 1.91
C LEU A 50 8.37 -3.46 1.20
N THR A 51 8.72 -3.94 0.01
CA THR A 51 9.56 -3.23 -0.95
C THR A 51 8.74 -2.29 -1.83
N VAL A 52 9.41 -1.35 -2.50
CA VAL A 52 8.82 -0.47 -3.51
C VAL A 52 8.18 -1.26 -4.65
N ARG A 53 8.78 -2.39 -5.04
CA ARG A 53 8.25 -3.27 -6.08
C ARG A 53 6.91 -3.88 -5.65
N GLU A 54 6.86 -4.50 -4.48
CA GLU A 54 5.66 -5.13 -3.92
C GLU A 54 4.53 -4.11 -3.72
N MET A 55 4.83 -2.94 -3.16
CA MET A 55 3.83 -1.88 -2.98
C MET A 55 3.31 -1.35 -4.33
N LYS A 56 4.16 -1.19 -5.36
CA LYS A 56 3.70 -0.78 -6.69
C LYS A 56 2.78 -1.82 -7.33
N MET A 57 3.08 -3.09 -7.14
CA MET A 57 2.24 -4.18 -7.61
C MET A 57 0.87 -4.18 -6.91
N TYR A 58 0.87 -4.04 -5.58
CA TYR A 58 -0.36 -3.88 -4.81
C TYR A 58 -1.20 -2.70 -5.31
N LEU A 59 -0.58 -1.56 -5.56
CA LEU A 59 -1.27 -0.39 -6.12
C LEU A 59 -1.84 -0.67 -7.52
N GLN A 60 -1.12 -1.39 -8.38
CA GLN A 60 -1.66 -1.81 -9.68
C GLN A 60 -2.88 -2.70 -9.52
N TYR A 61 -2.84 -3.66 -8.60
CA TYR A 61 -3.98 -4.51 -8.26
C TYR A 61 -5.18 -3.68 -7.77
N VAL A 62 -4.98 -2.76 -6.81
CA VAL A 62 -6.03 -1.90 -6.27
C VAL A 62 -6.63 -0.99 -7.35
N TYR A 63 -5.80 -0.36 -8.18
CA TYR A 63 -6.27 0.57 -9.21
C TYR A 63 -6.91 -0.12 -10.42
N LYS A 64 -6.56 -1.38 -10.69
CA LYS A 64 -6.95 -2.10 -11.90
C LYS A 64 -7.41 -3.53 -11.62
N VAL A 65 -8.15 -3.75 -10.54
CA VAL A 65 -8.53 -5.10 -10.08
C VAL A 65 -9.14 -6.00 -11.17
N ARG A 66 -9.88 -5.43 -12.13
CA ARG A 66 -10.51 -6.17 -13.24
C ARG A 66 -9.54 -6.56 -14.37
N GLU A 67 -8.40 -5.91 -14.45
CA GLU A 67 -7.38 -6.10 -15.49
C GLU A 67 -6.10 -6.74 -14.94
N PHE A 68 -5.99 -6.87 -13.62
CA PHE A 68 -4.82 -7.46 -12.97
C PHE A 68 -4.83 -8.97 -13.17
N VAL A 69 -3.83 -9.48 -13.89
CA VAL A 69 -3.66 -10.91 -14.14
C VAL A 69 -2.56 -11.43 -13.24
N PHE A 70 -2.88 -12.45 -12.45
CA PHE A 70 -1.87 -13.15 -11.66
C PHE A 70 -1.07 -14.10 -12.55
N ASP A 71 0.25 -14.04 -12.43
CA ASP A 71 1.21 -14.90 -13.13
C ASP A 71 2.35 -15.33 -12.21
N GLU A 72 3.27 -16.13 -12.74
CA GLU A 72 4.42 -16.65 -11.99
C GLU A 72 5.40 -15.57 -11.52
N GLU A 73 5.41 -14.39 -12.17
CA GLU A 73 6.30 -13.28 -11.82
C GLU A 73 5.74 -12.44 -10.66
N ASN A 74 4.42 -12.39 -10.51
CA ASN A 74 3.74 -11.49 -9.60
C ASN A 74 3.02 -12.17 -8.42
N ILE A 75 2.76 -13.48 -8.50
CA ILE A 75 2.00 -14.19 -7.46
C ILE A 75 2.73 -14.21 -6.10
N PHE A 76 4.04 -14.38 -6.10
CA PHE A 76 4.83 -14.41 -4.86
C PHE A 76 4.90 -13.04 -4.19
N ASP A 77 5.07 -11.98 -4.98
CA ASP A 77 5.06 -10.61 -4.47
C ASP A 77 3.69 -10.27 -3.85
N MET A 78 2.58 -10.72 -4.46
CA MET A 78 1.24 -10.52 -3.88
C MET A 78 0.99 -11.33 -2.61
N ILE A 79 1.59 -12.52 -2.47
CA ILE A 79 1.55 -13.28 -1.22
C ILE A 79 2.29 -12.52 -0.11
N ASN A 80 3.47 -11.97 -0.40
CA ASN A 80 4.21 -11.16 0.57
C ASN A 80 3.43 -9.92 0.99
N VAL A 81 2.77 -9.26 0.03
CA VAL A 81 1.86 -8.13 0.29
C VAL A 81 0.73 -8.52 1.23
N ASP A 82 0.05 -9.62 0.97
CA ASP A 82 -1.07 -10.08 1.79
C ASP A 82 -0.60 -10.39 3.22
N GLN A 83 0.54 -11.08 3.37
CA GLN A 83 1.14 -11.36 4.67
C GLN A 83 1.55 -10.09 5.43
N ALA A 84 2.19 -9.14 4.74
CA ALA A 84 2.64 -7.90 5.35
C ALA A 84 1.47 -7.03 5.84
N ILE A 85 0.35 -7.03 5.10
CA ILE A 85 -0.85 -6.24 5.42
C ILE A 85 -1.72 -6.92 6.50
N GLN A 86 -1.74 -8.25 6.54
CA GLN A 86 -2.46 -9.03 7.55
C GLN A 86 -1.66 -9.24 8.84
N SER A 87 -0.38 -8.87 8.85
CA SER A 87 0.48 -9.01 10.04
C SER A 87 0.00 -8.10 11.16
N ASP A 88 -0.28 -8.69 12.32
CA ASP A 88 -0.57 -7.98 13.57
C ASP A 88 0.65 -7.16 14.10
N ASP A 89 1.84 -7.33 13.52
CA ASP A 89 3.09 -6.62 13.89
C ASP A 89 3.22 -5.22 13.24
N LEU A 90 2.18 -4.73 12.59
CA LEU A 90 2.15 -3.40 11.99
C LEU A 90 2.04 -2.30 13.06
N THR A 91 3.17 -1.93 13.65
CA THR A 91 3.24 -0.88 14.68
C THR A 91 3.33 0.51 14.05
N VAL A 92 2.47 1.42 14.51
CA VAL A 92 2.64 2.87 14.31
C VAL A 92 3.78 3.34 15.22
N SER A 93 4.86 3.85 14.64
CA SER A 93 5.94 4.54 15.38
C SER A 93 5.62 6.00 15.61
#